data_AF-A0A1G3TGS9-F1
#
_entry.id   AF-A0A1G3TGS9-F1
#
_cell.length_a   1.000
_cell.length_b   1.000
_cell.length_c   1.000
_cell.angle_alpha   90.00
_cell.angle_beta   90.00
_cell.angle_gamma   90.00
#
_symmetry.space_group_name_H-M   'P 1'
#
loop_
_entity.id
_entity.type
_entity.pdbx_description
1 polymer ?
#
loop_
_entity_poly.entity_id
_entity_poly.type
_entity_poly.pdbx_seq_one_letter_code
_entity_poly.pdbx_strand_id
1 'polypeptide(L)'
;MIKYLYIDDEKDKVTTYIESLSKDSDLSIDFQQAQTLDKAFLLKNLKNYDGVLLDLRTDQEPDEHNNISDFTGAEWGQHLRVLSTNGELDNDVPIVLFSTDAKLQQTYFRDLTSNNIFDRFLSKDKTPLNAQRKLISLANGYKEISKEKDFNKLLKIDTVNLDPRIFSRFSVNDIPAHEYAQMILKDLIYAKGVLINEKYLAARLGIDKESSTDWENVATAFSAAKYKGVFSDGWERWWMFEIDKKFHEISGTYLNYLDAKERIAILKEKLGLANLNYPEPIDKNESYDYWTVCKALGKPLDSHEAFKVYTRSEPKPWQEYEYISLHALLEESPTIQQKNITIHPIDKEKYTLKRAMYNK
;
A
#
# COMPACT_ATOMS: atom_id res chain seq x y z
N MET A 1 -11.00 -17.96 -12.93
CA MET A 1 -11.83 -16.76 -12.70
C MET A 1 -11.91 -16.53 -11.20
N ILE A 2 -11.58 -15.32 -10.74
CA ILE A 2 -11.70 -14.91 -9.34
C ILE A 2 -13.08 -14.30 -9.12
N LYS A 3 -13.73 -14.63 -7.99
CA LYS A 3 -15.11 -14.19 -7.71
C LYS A 3 -15.19 -13.39 -6.43
N TYR A 4 -15.78 -12.20 -6.47
CA TYR A 4 -16.01 -11.35 -5.29
C TYR A 4 -17.50 -11.22 -5.00
N LEU A 5 -17.86 -11.21 -3.70
CA LEU A 5 -19.18 -10.83 -3.23
C LEU A 5 -19.15 -9.34 -2.87
N TYR A 6 -19.96 -8.53 -3.54
CA TYR A 6 -20.12 -7.11 -3.25
C TYR A 6 -21.39 -6.88 -2.42
N ILE A 7 -21.20 -6.38 -1.21
CA ILE A 7 -22.27 -6.06 -0.26
C ILE A 7 -22.42 -4.54 -0.19
N ASP A 8 -23.61 -4.05 -0.53
CA ASP A 8 -24.02 -2.64 -0.45
C ASP A 8 -25.50 -2.56 -0.04
N ASP A 9 -25.95 -1.42 0.46
CA ASP A 9 -27.38 -1.15 0.66
C ASP A 9 -28.05 -0.58 -0.60
N GLU A 10 -27.30 0.21 -1.39
CA GLU A 10 -27.79 0.87 -2.60
C GLU A 10 -27.72 -0.05 -3.84
N LYS A 11 -28.86 -0.28 -4.52
CA LYS A 11 -28.94 -1.02 -5.80
C LYS A 11 -28.59 -0.15 -7.02
N ASP A 12 -28.91 1.14 -6.98
CA ASP A 12 -29.09 1.98 -8.18
C ASP A 12 -27.81 2.37 -8.92
N LYS A 13 -26.63 1.97 -8.44
CA LYS A 13 -25.33 2.24 -9.10
C LYS A 13 -24.40 1.03 -9.19
N VAL A 14 -24.87 -0.13 -8.75
CA VAL A 14 -24.08 -1.36 -8.61
C VAL A 14 -23.47 -1.77 -9.95
N THR A 15 -24.26 -1.79 -11.02
CA THR A 15 -23.80 -2.22 -12.35
C THR A 15 -22.62 -1.38 -12.82
N THR A 16 -22.72 -0.05 -12.73
CA THR A 16 -21.64 0.87 -13.10
C THR A 16 -20.38 0.63 -12.27
N TYR A 17 -20.52 0.39 -10.97
CA TYR A 17 -19.38 0.12 -10.11
C TYR A 17 -18.70 -1.22 -10.42
N ILE A 18 -19.48 -2.27 -10.65
CA ILE A 18 -18.98 -3.59 -11.04
C ILE A 18 -18.23 -3.47 -12.37
N GLU A 19 -18.83 -2.86 -13.39
CA GLU A 19 -18.20 -2.64 -14.70
C GLU A 19 -16.89 -1.85 -14.58
N SER A 20 -16.79 -0.91 -13.62
CA SER A 20 -15.55 -0.16 -13.40
C SER A 20 -14.39 -1.03 -12.87
N LEU A 21 -14.70 -2.15 -12.21
CA LEU A 21 -13.76 -3.05 -11.55
C LEU A 21 -13.47 -4.34 -12.36
N SER A 22 -14.46 -4.87 -13.06
CA SER A 22 -14.39 -6.12 -13.82
C SER A 22 -14.46 -5.86 -15.32
N LYS A 23 -13.40 -5.25 -15.87
CA LYS A 23 -13.31 -4.92 -17.30
C LYS A 23 -13.00 -6.14 -18.18
N ASP A 24 -12.36 -7.16 -17.60
CA ASP A 24 -11.92 -8.39 -18.27
C ASP A 24 -12.52 -9.64 -17.61
N SER A 25 -12.46 -10.80 -18.30
CA SER A 25 -13.07 -12.06 -17.85
C SER A 25 -12.43 -12.75 -16.64
N ASP A 26 -11.36 -12.20 -16.06
CA ASP A 26 -10.64 -12.84 -14.97
C ASP A 26 -11.21 -12.54 -13.57
N LEU A 27 -12.06 -11.51 -13.45
CA LEU A 27 -12.74 -11.11 -12.22
C LEU A 27 -14.25 -11.04 -12.45
N SER A 28 -15.03 -11.73 -11.62
CA SER A 28 -16.48 -11.56 -11.53
C SER A 28 -16.87 -11.02 -10.16
N ILE A 29 -17.90 -10.17 -10.13
CA ILE A 29 -18.42 -9.57 -8.91
C ILE A 29 -19.92 -9.81 -8.88
N ASP A 30 -20.39 -10.50 -7.85
CA ASP A 30 -21.82 -10.67 -7.60
C ASP A 30 -22.27 -9.66 -6.55
N PHE A 31 -23.42 -9.04 -6.78
CA PHE A 31 -24.00 -8.10 -5.83
C PHE A 31 -24.97 -8.78 -4.87
N GLN A 32 -24.93 -8.36 -3.60
CA GLN A 32 -25.87 -8.73 -2.56
C GLN A 32 -26.27 -7.49 -1.76
N GLN A 33 -27.58 -7.31 -1.57
CA GLN A 33 -28.10 -6.27 -0.69
C GLN A 33 -27.85 -6.60 0.78
N ALA A 34 -27.27 -5.66 1.53
CA ALA A 34 -26.89 -5.85 2.93
C ALA A 34 -28.08 -6.24 3.85
N GLN A 35 -29.28 -5.72 3.58
CA GLN A 35 -30.51 -5.95 4.35
C GLN A 35 -30.95 -7.42 4.34
N THR A 36 -30.54 -8.16 3.32
CA THR A 36 -30.87 -9.59 3.14
C THR A 36 -29.76 -10.51 3.68
N LEU A 37 -28.69 -9.94 4.23
CA LEU A 37 -27.53 -10.66 4.70
C LEU A 37 -27.77 -11.14 6.13
N ASP A 38 -27.50 -12.43 6.37
CA ASP A 38 -27.44 -12.99 7.70
C ASP A 38 -26.28 -13.99 7.82
N LYS A 39 -26.04 -14.50 9.03
CA LYS A 39 -25.00 -15.50 9.27
C LYS A 39 -25.20 -16.75 8.42
N ALA A 40 -26.43 -17.22 8.24
CA ALA A 40 -26.72 -18.44 7.48
C ALA A 40 -26.37 -18.28 6.00
N PHE A 41 -26.68 -17.12 5.41
CA PHE A 41 -26.28 -16.74 4.08
C PHE A 41 -24.76 -16.77 3.94
N LEU A 42 -24.03 -16.15 4.86
CA LEU A 42 -22.57 -16.09 4.82
C LEU A 42 -21.96 -17.49 4.85
N LEU A 43 -22.36 -18.33 5.82
CA LEU A 43 -21.87 -19.70 5.94
C LEU A 43 -22.18 -20.55 4.70
N LYS A 44 -23.36 -20.34 4.09
CA LYS A 44 -23.78 -21.11 2.91
C LYS A 44 -23.06 -20.68 1.63
N ASN A 45 -22.87 -19.38 1.44
CA ASN A 45 -22.51 -18.81 0.15
C ASN A 45 -21.03 -18.40 0.05
N LEU A 46 -20.39 -17.99 1.15
CA LEU A 46 -19.06 -17.37 1.09
C LEU A 46 -17.98 -18.31 0.54
N LYS A 47 -18.14 -19.63 0.71
CA LYS A 47 -17.28 -20.67 0.12
C LYS A 47 -17.16 -20.60 -1.41
N ASN A 48 -18.10 -19.96 -2.08
CA ASN A 48 -18.11 -19.77 -3.53
C ASN A 48 -17.40 -18.48 -3.98
N TYR A 49 -16.87 -17.71 -3.04
CA TYR A 49 -16.22 -16.42 -3.28
C TYR A 49 -14.77 -16.46 -2.80
N ASP A 50 -13.95 -15.66 -3.46
CA ASP A 50 -12.53 -15.49 -3.20
C ASP A 50 -12.22 -14.17 -2.50
N GLY A 51 -13.24 -13.37 -2.20
CA GLY A 51 -13.11 -12.04 -1.61
C GLY A 51 -14.46 -11.35 -1.42
N VAL A 52 -14.44 -10.32 -0.58
CA VAL A 52 -15.61 -9.48 -0.30
C VAL A 52 -15.28 -8.01 -0.60
N LEU A 53 -16.15 -7.35 -1.36
CA LEU A 53 -16.24 -5.90 -1.43
C LEU A 53 -17.36 -5.45 -0.49
N LEU A 54 -17.13 -4.44 0.33
CA LEU A 54 -18.08 -4.02 1.35
C LEU A 54 -18.21 -2.50 1.33
N ASP A 55 -19.41 -1.96 1.16
CA ASP A 55 -19.62 -0.52 1.39
C ASP A 55 -19.40 -0.18 2.86
N LEU A 56 -18.95 1.04 3.12
CA LEU A 56 -18.72 1.53 4.47
C LEU A 56 -20.03 1.65 5.27
N ARG A 57 -21.09 2.08 4.60
CA ARG A 57 -22.40 2.41 5.14
C ARG A 57 -23.44 1.57 4.43
N THR A 58 -23.65 0.38 4.96
CA THR A 58 -24.67 -0.59 4.52
C THR A 58 -25.99 -0.41 5.24
N ASP A 59 -26.12 0.62 6.07
CA ASP A 59 -27.17 0.88 7.06
C ASP A 59 -27.94 2.18 6.76
N GLN A 60 -27.88 2.71 5.53
CA GLN A 60 -28.46 4.01 5.18
C GLN A 60 -29.69 3.89 4.27
N GLU A 61 -29.61 3.03 3.26
CA GLU A 61 -30.67 2.90 2.27
C GLU A 61 -31.61 1.73 2.62
N PRO A 62 -32.94 1.92 2.53
CA PRO A 62 -33.88 0.83 2.73
C PRO A 62 -33.98 -0.09 1.50
N ASP A 63 -34.33 -1.35 1.70
CA ASP A 63 -34.70 -2.27 0.62
C ASP A 63 -36.14 -2.03 0.10
N GLU A 64 -36.58 -2.85 -0.86
CA GLU A 64 -37.92 -2.80 -1.45
C GLU A 64 -39.06 -3.06 -0.43
N HIS A 65 -38.72 -3.62 0.73
CA HIS A 65 -39.63 -3.90 1.84
C HIS A 65 -39.48 -2.89 3.00
N ASN A 66 -38.72 -1.82 2.80
CA ASN A 66 -38.42 -0.79 3.78
C ASN A 66 -37.62 -1.28 5.00
N ASN A 67 -36.85 -2.37 4.84
CA ASN A 67 -35.88 -2.82 5.83
C ASN A 67 -34.56 -2.08 5.65
N ILE A 68 -33.81 -1.87 6.74
CA ILE A 68 -32.45 -1.31 6.73
C ILE A 68 -31.53 -2.36 7.38
N SER A 69 -30.27 -2.46 6.94
CA SER A 69 -29.30 -3.33 7.60
C SER A 69 -29.04 -2.83 9.01
N ASP A 70 -29.06 -3.73 9.99
CA ASP A 70 -28.69 -3.40 11.37
C ASP A 70 -27.17 -3.16 11.53
N PHE A 71 -26.38 -3.47 10.51
CA PHE A 71 -24.92 -3.41 10.55
C PHE A 71 -24.35 -2.55 9.43
N THR A 72 -23.30 -1.80 9.80
CA THR A 72 -22.36 -1.11 8.91
C THR A 72 -21.37 -2.08 8.28
N GLY A 73 -20.60 -1.59 7.29
CA GLY A 73 -19.54 -2.39 6.67
C GLY A 73 -18.44 -2.80 7.66
N ALA A 74 -18.15 -1.98 8.67
CA ALA A 74 -17.17 -2.35 9.69
C ALA A 74 -17.67 -3.54 10.53
N GLU A 75 -18.93 -3.52 10.94
CA GLU A 75 -19.53 -4.60 11.74
C GLU A 75 -19.63 -5.90 10.95
N TRP A 76 -20.05 -5.84 9.68
CA TRP A 76 -20.03 -6.99 8.79
C TRP A 76 -18.63 -7.54 8.57
N GLY A 77 -17.65 -6.67 8.33
CA GLY A 77 -16.26 -7.06 8.18
C GLY A 77 -15.70 -7.74 9.44
N GLN A 78 -16.01 -7.19 10.63
CA GLN A 78 -15.62 -7.79 11.90
C GLN A 78 -16.29 -9.16 12.09
N HIS A 79 -17.57 -9.29 11.76
CA HIS A 79 -18.30 -10.55 11.85
C HIS A 79 -17.64 -11.63 10.98
N LEU A 80 -17.27 -11.31 9.74
CA LEU A 80 -16.53 -12.21 8.86
C LEU A 80 -15.20 -12.67 9.47
N ARG A 81 -14.41 -11.75 10.06
CA ARG A 81 -13.14 -12.11 10.74
C ARG A 81 -13.35 -13.04 11.93
N VAL A 82 -14.41 -12.83 12.70
CA VAL A 82 -14.77 -13.71 13.83
C VAL A 82 -15.13 -15.11 13.31
N LEU A 83 -15.99 -15.20 12.29
CA LEU A 83 -16.37 -16.49 11.71
C LEU A 83 -15.14 -17.23 11.13
N SER A 84 -14.22 -16.52 10.44
CA SER A 84 -12.96 -17.12 9.96
C SER A 84 -12.08 -17.61 11.12
N THR A 85 -11.92 -16.80 12.17
CA THR A 85 -11.06 -17.13 13.33
C THR A 85 -11.60 -18.32 14.10
N ASN A 86 -12.93 -18.44 14.21
CA ASN A 86 -13.59 -19.57 14.84
C ASN A 86 -13.61 -20.84 13.98
N GLY A 87 -13.09 -20.78 12.74
CA GLY A 87 -13.15 -21.90 11.80
C GLY A 87 -14.56 -22.23 11.31
N GLU A 88 -15.50 -21.28 11.40
CA GLU A 88 -16.88 -21.46 10.94
C GLU A 88 -17.02 -21.27 9.42
N LEU A 89 -16.11 -20.49 8.81
CA LEU A 89 -16.04 -20.32 7.36
C LEU A 89 -15.07 -21.33 6.75
N ASP A 90 -15.49 -21.95 5.65
CA ASP A 90 -14.64 -22.85 4.86
C ASP A 90 -13.35 -22.16 4.36
N ASN A 91 -13.47 -20.87 4.04
CA ASN A 91 -12.37 -20.05 3.52
C ASN A 91 -12.32 -18.70 4.24
N ASP A 92 -11.13 -18.31 4.67
CA ASP A 92 -10.83 -16.94 5.03
C ASP A 92 -10.49 -16.14 3.76
N VAL A 93 -11.08 -14.96 3.62
CA VAL A 93 -11.07 -14.21 2.35
C VAL A 93 -10.66 -12.75 2.57
N PRO A 94 -10.06 -12.08 1.57
CA PRO A 94 -9.78 -10.66 1.64
C PRO A 94 -11.08 -9.84 1.72
N ILE A 95 -11.07 -8.82 2.58
CA ILE A 95 -12.16 -7.86 2.73
C ILE A 95 -11.66 -6.50 2.26
N VAL A 96 -12.27 -5.98 1.21
CA VAL A 96 -11.92 -4.69 0.61
C VAL A 96 -13.07 -3.72 0.83
N LEU A 97 -12.78 -2.63 1.54
CA LEU A 97 -13.71 -1.53 1.70
C LEU A 97 -13.90 -0.82 0.35
N PHE A 98 -15.13 -0.61 -0.07
CA PHE A 98 -15.43 0.03 -1.34
C PHE A 98 -16.48 1.12 -1.14
N SER A 99 -16.05 2.38 -1.05
CA SER A 99 -16.93 3.49 -0.68
C SER A 99 -16.54 4.79 -1.38
N THR A 100 -17.34 5.84 -1.22
CA THR A 100 -17.04 7.16 -1.79
C THR A 100 -15.95 7.86 -0.99
N ASP A 101 -15.20 8.77 -1.63
CA ASP A 101 -14.14 9.56 -0.99
C ASP A 101 -14.71 10.38 0.16
N ALA A 102 -15.91 10.93 0.01
CA ALA A 102 -16.59 11.67 1.08
C ALA A 102 -16.82 10.80 2.32
N LYS A 103 -17.39 9.60 2.15
CA LYS A 103 -17.64 8.65 3.26
C LYS A 103 -16.33 8.18 3.89
N LEU A 104 -15.31 7.91 3.09
CA LEU A 104 -13.97 7.52 3.58
C LEU A 104 -13.34 8.62 4.44
N GLN A 105 -13.37 9.88 4.01
CA GLN A 105 -12.82 11.02 4.77
C GLN A 105 -13.56 11.32 6.07
N GLN A 106 -14.90 11.22 6.04
CA GLN A 106 -15.72 11.55 7.19
C GLN A 106 -15.70 10.46 8.27
N THR A 107 -15.62 9.19 7.87
CA THR A 107 -15.82 8.06 8.79
C THR A 107 -14.56 7.20 8.90
N TYR A 108 -14.21 6.47 7.83
CA TYR A 108 -13.13 5.47 7.86
C TYR A 108 -11.78 6.06 8.29
N PHE A 109 -11.47 7.25 7.81
CA PHE A 109 -10.21 7.91 8.11
C PHE A 109 -10.13 8.54 9.51
N ARG A 110 -11.26 8.62 10.22
CA ARG A 110 -11.34 9.06 11.63
C ARG A 110 -11.43 7.88 12.59
N ASP A 111 -12.03 6.78 12.15
CA ASP A 111 -12.10 5.54 12.92
C ASP A 111 -10.77 4.77 12.84
N LEU A 112 -9.97 4.87 13.89
CA LEU A 112 -8.68 4.19 13.97
C LEU A 112 -8.82 2.68 14.19
N THR A 113 -9.93 2.23 14.75
CA THR A 113 -10.13 0.84 15.17
C THR A 113 -10.54 -0.06 14.00
N SER A 114 -11.51 0.39 13.19
CA SER A 114 -12.05 -0.41 12.09
C SER A 114 -11.10 -0.55 10.89
N ASN A 115 -10.06 0.28 10.78
CA ASN A 115 -9.05 0.19 9.71
C ASN A 115 -8.34 -1.17 9.66
N ASN A 116 -8.29 -1.89 10.80
CA ASN A 116 -7.64 -3.18 10.86
C ASN A 116 -8.48 -4.30 10.23
N ILE A 117 -9.79 -4.13 10.09
CA ILE A 117 -10.70 -5.14 9.53
C ILE A 117 -10.43 -5.37 8.04
N PHE A 118 -10.18 -4.30 7.31
CA PHE A 118 -10.03 -4.29 5.87
C PHE A 118 -8.58 -4.48 5.43
N ASP A 119 -8.39 -5.23 4.36
CA ASP A 119 -7.07 -5.42 3.72
C ASP A 119 -6.71 -4.22 2.85
N ARG A 120 -7.73 -3.57 2.27
CA ARG A 120 -7.59 -2.45 1.34
C ARG A 120 -8.88 -1.62 1.31
N PHE A 121 -8.77 -0.36 0.91
CA PHE A 121 -9.91 0.43 0.45
C PHE A 121 -9.81 0.78 -1.05
N LEU A 122 -10.96 0.92 -1.70
CA LEU A 122 -11.14 1.40 -3.05
C LEU A 122 -12.18 2.53 -3.04
N SER A 123 -11.93 3.57 -3.83
CA SER A 123 -12.86 4.69 -4.01
C SER A 123 -13.83 4.39 -5.14
N LYS A 124 -15.12 4.62 -4.91
CA LYS A 124 -16.18 4.59 -5.94
C LYS A 124 -16.08 5.77 -6.91
N ASP A 125 -15.52 6.89 -6.47
CA ASP A 125 -15.42 8.12 -7.29
C ASP A 125 -14.26 8.04 -8.30
N LYS A 126 -13.20 7.30 -7.94
CA LYS A 126 -12.02 7.14 -8.79
C LYS A 126 -11.37 5.77 -8.62
N THR A 127 -11.95 4.76 -9.26
CA THR A 127 -11.38 3.41 -9.31
C THR A 127 -10.00 3.43 -9.98
N PRO A 128 -8.92 3.03 -9.29
CA PRO A 128 -7.58 2.98 -9.88
C PRO A 128 -7.50 1.98 -11.04
N LEU A 129 -6.72 2.29 -12.08
CA LEU A 129 -6.53 1.39 -13.24
C LEU A 129 -6.05 -0.02 -12.87
N ASN A 130 -5.33 -0.17 -11.76
CA ASN A 130 -4.83 -1.46 -11.28
C ASN A 130 -5.73 -2.11 -10.20
N ALA A 131 -6.94 -1.60 -9.96
CA ALA A 131 -7.85 -2.12 -8.94
C ALA A 131 -8.14 -3.61 -9.15
N GLN A 132 -8.53 -4.00 -10.37
CA GLN A 132 -8.79 -5.40 -10.73
C GLN A 132 -7.60 -6.31 -10.41
N ARG A 133 -6.40 -5.94 -10.89
CA ARG A 133 -5.15 -6.68 -10.66
C ARG A 133 -4.89 -6.89 -9.16
N LYS A 134 -5.19 -5.89 -8.34
CA LYS A 134 -5.03 -5.96 -6.88
C LYS A 134 -6.07 -6.83 -6.21
N LEU A 135 -7.33 -6.82 -6.65
CA LEU A 135 -8.37 -7.74 -6.15
C LEU A 135 -7.99 -9.19 -6.46
N ILE A 136 -7.60 -9.48 -7.71
CA ILE A 136 -7.12 -10.80 -8.10
C ILE A 136 -5.91 -11.23 -7.26
N SER A 137 -4.95 -10.32 -7.07
CA SER A 137 -3.76 -10.61 -6.26
C SER A 137 -4.08 -10.85 -4.79
N LEU A 138 -5.05 -10.13 -4.21
CA LEU A 138 -5.54 -10.37 -2.84
C LEU A 138 -6.15 -11.77 -2.71
N ALA A 139 -7.07 -12.12 -3.59
CA ALA A 139 -7.71 -13.43 -3.61
C ALA A 139 -6.68 -14.57 -3.73
N ASN A 140 -5.74 -14.46 -4.67
CA ASN A 140 -4.69 -15.46 -4.86
C ASN A 140 -3.74 -15.54 -3.66
N GLY A 141 -3.36 -14.41 -3.07
CA GLY A 141 -2.50 -14.38 -1.89
C GLY A 141 -3.17 -15.04 -0.69
N TYR A 142 -4.47 -14.82 -0.45
CA TYR A 142 -5.21 -15.53 0.61
C TYR A 142 -5.26 -17.04 0.37
N LYS A 143 -5.49 -17.49 -0.88
CA LYS A 143 -5.42 -18.91 -1.25
C LYS A 143 -4.05 -19.52 -0.96
N GLU A 144 -2.97 -18.80 -1.20
CA GLU A 144 -1.60 -19.26 -0.90
C GLU A 144 -1.35 -19.31 0.61
N ILE A 145 -1.67 -18.24 1.34
CA ILE A 145 -1.53 -18.13 2.80
C ILE A 145 -2.38 -19.17 3.55
N SER A 146 -3.53 -19.59 2.99
CA SER A 146 -4.35 -20.64 3.60
C SER A 146 -3.64 -22.01 3.60
N LYS A 147 -2.71 -22.23 2.66
CA LYS A 147 -2.00 -23.51 2.46
C LYS A 147 -0.59 -23.50 3.04
N GLU A 148 0.04 -22.33 3.10
CA GLU A 148 1.42 -22.16 3.53
C GLU A 148 1.50 -21.07 4.59
N LYS A 149 2.22 -21.35 5.68
CA LYS A 149 2.35 -20.47 6.86
C LYS A 149 3.80 -20.09 7.16
N ASP A 150 4.75 -20.66 6.43
CA ASP A 150 6.17 -20.29 6.50
C ASP A 150 6.44 -19.00 5.71
N PHE A 151 6.88 -17.96 6.41
CA PHE A 151 7.19 -16.67 5.80
C PHE A 151 8.31 -16.72 4.75
N ASN A 152 9.28 -17.64 4.86
CA ASN A 152 10.32 -17.77 3.84
C ASN A 152 9.73 -18.14 2.49
N LYS A 153 8.73 -19.03 2.51
CA LYS A 153 8.02 -19.47 1.31
C LYS A 153 7.02 -18.42 0.84
N LEU A 154 6.23 -17.85 1.75
CA LEU A 154 5.25 -16.81 1.40
C LEU A 154 5.90 -15.56 0.81
N LEU A 155 7.05 -15.14 1.35
CA LEU A 155 7.78 -13.97 0.89
C LEU A 155 8.79 -14.29 -0.23
N LYS A 156 9.03 -15.58 -0.48
CA LYS A 156 10.03 -16.13 -1.40
C LYS A 156 11.41 -15.53 -1.19
N ILE A 157 11.81 -15.42 0.07
CA ILE A 157 13.12 -14.90 0.48
C ILE A 157 13.52 -15.50 1.83
N ASP A 158 14.82 -15.53 2.11
CA ASP A 158 15.31 -15.87 3.44
C ASP A 158 15.04 -14.72 4.42
N THR A 159 14.16 -14.99 5.36
CA THR A 159 13.70 -14.05 6.38
C THR A 159 14.75 -13.74 7.45
N VAL A 160 15.89 -14.45 7.48
CA VAL A 160 17.00 -14.17 8.40
C VAL A 160 17.56 -12.76 8.24
N ASN A 161 17.44 -12.18 7.05
CA ASN A 161 17.90 -10.81 6.75
C ASN A 161 16.88 -9.74 7.15
N LEU A 162 15.74 -10.13 7.70
CA LEU A 162 14.68 -9.24 8.15
C LEU A 162 14.67 -9.15 9.68
N ASP A 163 14.11 -8.05 10.19
CA ASP A 163 13.96 -7.89 11.63
C ASP A 163 13.05 -9.00 12.21
N PRO A 164 13.55 -9.85 13.13
CA PRO A 164 12.79 -11.00 13.63
C PRO A 164 11.50 -10.59 14.36
N ARG A 165 11.41 -9.33 14.83
CA ARG A 165 10.20 -8.81 15.47
C ARG A 165 9.00 -8.75 14.51
N ILE A 166 9.24 -8.67 13.20
CA ILE A 166 8.19 -8.71 12.16
C ILE A 166 7.34 -9.98 12.32
N PHE A 167 7.98 -11.12 12.58
CA PHE A 167 7.33 -12.43 12.55
C PHE A 167 7.05 -13.01 13.95
N SER A 168 7.56 -12.37 15.00
CA SER A 168 7.53 -12.87 16.38
C SER A 168 6.15 -13.38 16.85
N ARG A 169 5.07 -12.68 16.47
CA ARG A 169 3.69 -13.04 16.85
C ARG A 169 3.16 -14.32 16.19
N PHE A 170 3.82 -14.82 15.15
CA PHE A 170 3.38 -15.98 14.36
C PHE A 170 3.98 -17.31 14.79
N SER A 171 4.76 -17.32 15.88
CA SER A 171 5.50 -18.50 16.34
C SER A 171 4.71 -19.41 17.30
N VAL A 172 3.51 -19.01 17.73
CA VAL A 172 2.91 -19.57 18.97
C VAL A 172 1.51 -20.17 18.79
N ASN A 173 0.77 -19.89 17.71
CA ASN A 173 -0.65 -20.29 17.58
C ASN A 173 -1.05 -20.64 16.14
N ASP A 174 -2.18 -21.34 16.00
CA ASP A 174 -2.89 -21.45 14.73
C ASP A 174 -3.51 -20.08 14.39
N ILE A 175 -2.87 -19.37 13.46
CA ILE A 175 -3.19 -17.98 13.16
C ILE A 175 -3.90 -17.92 11.79
N PRO A 176 -5.08 -17.28 11.71
CA PRO A 176 -5.87 -17.26 10.50
C PRO A 176 -5.17 -16.53 9.35
N ALA A 177 -5.58 -16.82 8.11
CA ALA A 177 -4.92 -16.30 6.92
C ALA A 177 -4.91 -14.77 6.86
N HIS A 178 -5.97 -14.12 7.34
CA HIS A 178 -6.05 -12.66 7.36
C HIS A 178 -4.99 -12.00 8.23
N GLU A 179 -4.54 -12.63 9.32
CA GLU A 179 -3.47 -12.04 10.15
C GLU A 179 -2.12 -12.02 9.42
N TYR A 180 -1.81 -13.09 8.67
CA TYR A 180 -0.66 -13.13 7.77
C TYR A 180 -0.79 -12.10 6.66
N ALA A 181 -1.97 -12.05 6.01
CA ALA A 181 -2.24 -11.10 4.93
C ALA A 181 -2.08 -9.65 5.39
N GLN A 182 -2.64 -9.30 6.55
CA GLN A 182 -2.53 -7.97 7.12
C GLN A 182 -1.09 -7.60 7.48
N MET A 183 -0.32 -8.53 8.07
CA MET A 183 1.10 -8.29 8.33
C MET A 183 1.84 -7.99 7.03
N ILE A 184 1.67 -8.82 5.99
CA ILE A 184 2.40 -8.64 4.73
C ILE A 184 1.97 -7.35 4.02
N LEU A 185 0.66 -7.09 3.95
CA LEU A 185 0.13 -5.89 3.30
C LEU A 185 0.50 -4.62 4.05
N LYS A 186 0.14 -4.53 5.34
CA LYS A 186 0.26 -3.29 6.12
C LYS A 186 1.67 -3.06 6.61
N ASP A 187 2.38 -4.10 7.05
CA ASP A 187 3.71 -3.93 7.65
C ASP A 187 4.86 -3.94 6.64
N LEU A 188 4.69 -4.60 5.49
CA LEU A 188 5.73 -4.69 4.46
C LEU A 188 5.36 -3.92 3.18
N ILE A 189 4.24 -4.23 2.53
CA ILE A 189 3.95 -3.74 1.16
C ILE A 189 3.49 -2.27 1.14
N TYR A 190 2.70 -1.84 2.13
CA TYR A 190 2.12 -0.50 2.20
C TYR A 190 3.06 0.47 2.91
N ALA A 191 3.71 0.00 3.98
CA ALA A 191 4.76 0.72 4.68
C ALA A 191 5.96 1.00 3.76
N LYS A 192 6.80 1.95 4.20
CA LYS A 192 8.12 2.23 3.60
C LYS A 192 9.20 1.64 4.49
N GLY A 193 10.36 1.31 3.93
CA GLY A 193 11.45 0.66 4.65
C GLY A 193 11.88 -0.61 3.93
N VAL A 194 11.50 -1.76 4.46
CA VAL A 194 11.91 -3.10 3.96
C VAL A 194 11.59 -3.30 2.47
N LEU A 195 10.35 -3.02 2.08
CA LEU A 195 9.93 -3.04 0.68
C LEU A 195 9.75 -1.61 0.17
N ILE A 196 10.30 -1.35 -1.02
CA ILE A 196 10.17 -0.06 -1.69
C ILE A 196 9.45 -0.22 -3.03
N ASN A 197 8.77 0.84 -3.46
CA ASN A 197 8.17 0.90 -4.79
C ASN A 197 9.16 1.53 -5.78
N GLU A 198 8.77 1.57 -7.05
CA GLU A 198 9.60 2.07 -8.14
C GLU A 198 10.07 3.53 -7.92
N LYS A 199 9.22 4.39 -7.35
CA LYS A 199 9.60 5.79 -7.07
C LYS A 199 10.72 5.89 -6.04
N TYR A 200 10.64 5.07 -4.98
CA TYR A 200 11.68 4.99 -3.97
C TYR A 200 12.95 4.32 -4.51
N LEU A 201 12.81 3.32 -5.39
CA LEU A 201 13.95 2.72 -6.07
C LEU A 201 14.71 3.77 -6.91
N ALA A 202 13.99 4.53 -7.74
CA ALA A 202 14.59 5.60 -8.53
C ALA A 202 15.27 6.66 -7.64
N ALA A 203 14.58 7.12 -6.60
CA ALA A 203 15.13 8.09 -5.65
C ALA A 203 16.42 7.58 -4.98
N ARG A 204 16.44 6.33 -4.48
CA ARG A 204 17.62 5.75 -3.81
C ARG A 204 18.76 5.46 -4.78
N LEU A 205 18.47 5.13 -6.04
CA LEU A 205 19.51 5.04 -7.07
C LEU A 205 19.97 6.41 -7.59
N GLY A 206 19.33 7.50 -7.17
CA GLY A 206 19.66 8.86 -7.59
C GLY A 206 19.14 9.23 -8.98
N ILE A 207 18.23 8.46 -9.56
CA ILE A 207 17.80 8.58 -10.96
C ILE A 207 16.51 9.38 -11.07
N ASP A 208 16.50 10.34 -11.99
CA ASP A 208 15.28 10.95 -12.50
C ASP A 208 14.70 10.08 -13.61
N LYS A 209 13.64 9.35 -13.28
CA LYS A 209 12.96 8.44 -14.20
C LYS A 209 12.37 9.16 -15.42
N GLU A 210 11.91 10.40 -15.26
CA GLU A 210 11.20 11.10 -16.33
C GLU A 210 12.16 11.56 -17.44
N SER A 211 13.40 11.90 -17.07
CA SER A 211 14.42 12.35 -18.03
C SER A 211 15.42 11.25 -18.44
N SER A 212 15.36 10.05 -17.86
CA SER A 212 16.30 8.95 -18.13
C SER A 212 15.68 7.87 -19.03
N THR A 213 16.06 7.81 -20.30
CA THR A 213 15.55 6.79 -21.23
C THR A 213 16.09 5.39 -20.95
N ASP A 214 17.24 5.29 -20.26
CA ASP A 214 17.84 4.01 -19.85
C ASP A 214 17.26 3.44 -18.55
N TRP A 215 16.21 4.05 -17.97
CA TRP A 215 15.61 3.60 -16.71
C TRP A 215 15.22 2.12 -16.71
N GLU A 216 14.56 1.64 -17.76
CA GLU A 216 14.10 0.25 -17.83
C GLU A 216 15.27 -0.75 -17.81
N ASN A 217 16.42 -0.37 -18.38
CA ASN A 217 17.64 -1.18 -18.33
C ASN A 217 18.18 -1.27 -16.90
N VAL A 218 18.15 -0.15 -16.16
CA VAL A 218 18.49 -0.14 -14.73
C VAL A 218 17.50 -1.00 -13.94
N ALA A 219 16.20 -0.78 -14.09
CA ALA A 219 15.17 -1.57 -13.39
C ALA A 219 15.31 -3.09 -13.66
N THR A 220 15.73 -3.45 -14.89
CA THR A 220 16.05 -4.83 -15.28
C THR A 220 17.29 -5.36 -14.57
N ALA A 221 18.37 -4.56 -14.45
CA ALA A 221 19.57 -4.95 -13.71
C ALA A 221 19.30 -5.24 -12.22
N PHE A 222 18.29 -4.58 -11.64
CA PHE A 222 17.83 -4.80 -10.26
C PHE A 222 16.63 -5.76 -10.15
N SER A 223 16.26 -6.47 -11.23
CA SER A 223 15.09 -7.37 -11.23
C SER A 223 15.22 -8.54 -10.26
N ALA A 224 16.44 -8.99 -9.95
CA ALA A 224 16.68 -10.05 -8.97
C ALA A 224 16.21 -9.66 -7.56
N ALA A 225 16.23 -8.37 -7.22
CA ALA A 225 15.79 -7.83 -5.94
C ALA A 225 14.27 -7.58 -5.88
N LYS A 226 13.52 -7.82 -6.97
CA LYS A 226 12.06 -7.67 -6.96
C LYS A 226 11.43 -8.64 -5.96
N TYR A 227 10.44 -8.13 -5.23
CA TYR A 227 9.58 -8.93 -4.38
C TYR A 227 8.71 -9.87 -5.23
N LYS A 228 8.73 -11.16 -4.92
CA LYS A 228 8.02 -12.23 -5.65
C LYS A 228 7.04 -13.02 -4.76
N GLY A 229 6.95 -12.64 -3.49
CA GLY A 229 6.06 -13.29 -2.53
C GLY A 229 4.59 -12.99 -2.80
N VAL A 230 3.73 -13.46 -1.90
CA VAL A 230 2.29 -13.22 -1.97
C VAL A 230 1.99 -11.74 -2.16
N PHE A 231 0.99 -11.46 -3.00
CA PHE A 231 0.61 -10.11 -3.41
C PHE A 231 1.58 -9.37 -4.37
N SER A 232 2.70 -9.95 -4.80
CA SER A 232 3.64 -9.28 -5.70
C SER A 232 3.00 -8.80 -7.01
N ASP A 233 2.04 -9.56 -7.53
CA ASP A 233 1.36 -9.23 -8.77
C ASP A 233 0.50 -7.97 -8.62
N GLY A 234 -0.13 -7.75 -7.47
CA GLY A 234 -0.92 -6.54 -7.20
C GLY A 234 -0.07 -5.32 -6.85
N TRP A 235 1.11 -5.53 -6.28
CA TRP A 235 2.02 -4.49 -5.80
C TRP A 235 3.47 -4.79 -6.15
N GLU A 236 3.93 -4.15 -7.22
CA GLU A 236 5.33 -4.24 -7.62
C GLU A 236 6.22 -3.55 -6.58
N ARG A 237 7.17 -4.30 -6.03
CA ARG A 237 8.07 -3.90 -4.94
C ARG A 237 9.46 -4.52 -5.11
N TRP A 238 10.42 -3.94 -4.41
CA TRP A 238 11.78 -4.45 -4.29
C TRP A 238 12.18 -4.52 -2.82
N TRP A 239 12.99 -5.53 -2.49
CA TRP A 239 13.63 -5.64 -1.18
C TRP A 239 14.78 -4.66 -1.11
N MET A 240 14.75 -3.72 -0.16
CA MET A 240 15.81 -2.72 -0.08
C MET A 240 17.19 -3.35 0.16
N PHE A 241 17.29 -4.33 1.05
CA PHE A 241 18.57 -4.97 1.35
C PHE A 241 19.15 -5.72 0.13
N GLU A 242 18.30 -6.29 -0.73
CA GLU A 242 18.76 -6.89 -2.00
C GLU A 242 19.14 -5.81 -3.02
N ILE A 243 18.51 -4.64 -3.00
CA ILE A 243 18.95 -3.49 -3.81
C ILE A 243 20.34 -3.02 -3.39
N ASP A 244 20.58 -2.83 -2.08
CA ASP A 244 21.89 -2.45 -1.56
C ASP A 244 22.96 -3.48 -1.91
N LYS A 245 22.66 -4.77 -1.69
CA LYS A 245 23.54 -5.87 -2.09
C LYS A 245 23.83 -5.86 -3.58
N LYS A 246 22.80 -5.70 -4.42
CA LYS A 246 22.97 -5.70 -5.88
C LYS A 246 23.78 -4.49 -6.35
N PHE A 247 23.55 -3.32 -5.76
CA PHE A 247 24.33 -2.13 -6.05
C PHE A 247 25.79 -2.32 -5.65
N HIS A 248 26.05 -2.97 -4.50
CA HIS A 248 27.41 -3.30 -4.07
C HIS A 248 28.12 -4.24 -5.02
N GLU A 249 27.45 -5.27 -5.53
CA GLU A 249 28.01 -6.16 -6.57
C GLU A 249 28.42 -5.40 -7.85
N ILE A 250 27.67 -4.34 -8.22
CA ILE A 250 27.93 -3.53 -9.41
C ILE A 250 29.06 -2.53 -9.16
N SER A 251 29.03 -1.85 -8.00
CA SER A 251 29.81 -0.64 -7.73
C SER A 251 31.05 -0.86 -6.88
N GLY A 252 31.10 -1.93 -6.07
CA GLY A 252 32.11 -2.13 -5.04
C GLY A 252 31.92 -1.25 -3.78
N THR A 253 30.83 -0.48 -3.69
CA THR A 253 30.50 0.37 -2.52
C THR A 253 29.00 0.28 -2.19
N TYR A 254 28.51 1.02 -1.19
CA TYR A 254 27.11 1.00 -0.77
C TYR A 254 26.41 2.30 -1.12
N LEU A 255 25.08 2.25 -1.33
CA LEU A 255 24.29 3.41 -1.74
C LEU A 255 24.41 4.58 -0.76
N ASN A 256 24.47 4.30 0.55
CA ASN A 256 24.53 5.29 1.62
C ASN A 256 25.86 6.08 1.70
N TYR A 257 26.90 5.67 0.97
CA TYR A 257 28.17 6.39 0.92
C TYR A 257 28.29 7.38 -0.24
N LEU A 258 27.29 7.41 -1.12
CA LEU A 258 27.34 8.15 -2.37
C LEU A 258 26.14 9.07 -2.49
N ASP A 259 26.32 10.22 -3.14
CA ASP A 259 25.21 11.06 -3.58
C ASP A 259 24.59 10.57 -4.91
N ALA A 260 23.50 11.20 -5.35
CA ALA A 260 22.85 10.83 -6.62
C ALA A 260 23.76 10.94 -7.85
N LYS A 261 24.68 11.92 -7.88
CA LYS A 261 25.58 12.17 -9.02
C LYS A 261 26.59 11.04 -9.14
N GLU A 262 27.19 10.66 -8.01
CA GLU A 262 28.14 9.56 -7.91
C GLU A 262 27.48 8.22 -8.26
N ARG A 263 26.28 7.94 -7.72
CA ARG A 263 25.51 6.74 -8.04
C ARG A 263 25.26 6.62 -9.54
N ILE A 264 24.86 7.71 -10.20
CA ILE A 264 24.63 7.70 -11.66
C ILE A 264 25.92 7.50 -12.44
N ALA A 265 27.01 8.17 -12.08
CA ALA A 265 28.29 8.02 -12.76
C ALA A 265 28.73 6.54 -12.77
N ILE A 266 28.61 5.87 -11.63
CA ILE A 266 28.89 4.44 -11.49
C ILE A 266 27.94 3.59 -12.33
N LEU A 267 26.63 3.85 -12.27
CA LEU A 267 25.66 3.05 -13.04
C LEU A 267 25.89 3.19 -14.55
N LYS A 268 26.21 4.39 -15.04
CA LYS A 268 26.58 4.60 -16.45
C LYS A 268 27.80 3.77 -16.84
N GLU A 269 28.86 3.87 -16.05
CA GLU A 269 30.11 3.14 -16.32
C GLU A 269 29.91 1.62 -16.25
N LYS A 270 29.36 1.12 -15.16
CA LYS A 270 29.30 -0.32 -14.86
C LYS A 270 28.22 -1.06 -15.63
N LEU A 271 27.14 -0.39 -16.03
CA LEU A 271 26.07 -0.99 -16.83
C LEU A 271 26.17 -0.63 -18.32
N GLY A 272 27.14 0.20 -18.72
CA GLY A 272 27.30 0.64 -20.11
C GLY A 272 26.13 1.50 -20.61
N LEU A 273 25.55 2.31 -19.72
CA LEU A 273 24.38 3.16 -20.01
C LEU A 273 24.82 4.61 -20.19
N ALA A 274 24.18 5.34 -21.11
CA ALA A 274 24.56 6.71 -21.42
C ALA A 274 23.53 7.73 -20.94
N ASN A 275 22.25 7.37 -21.01
CA ASN A 275 21.10 8.26 -20.88
C ASN A 275 20.43 8.13 -19.51
N LEU A 276 21.26 8.24 -18.46
CA LEU A 276 20.82 8.37 -17.07
C LEU A 276 21.06 9.79 -16.57
N ASN A 277 20.04 10.39 -15.95
CA ASN A 277 20.07 11.73 -15.41
C ASN A 277 19.66 11.70 -13.93
N TYR A 278 20.27 12.56 -13.11
CA TYR A 278 19.87 12.73 -11.73
C TYR A 278 18.92 13.93 -11.64
N PRO A 279 17.97 13.94 -10.70
CA PRO A 279 17.12 15.10 -10.49
C PRO A 279 17.90 16.21 -9.78
N GLU A 280 17.64 17.46 -10.15
CA GLU A 280 18.05 18.60 -9.34
C GLU A 280 17.25 18.66 -8.03
N PRO A 281 17.84 19.18 -6.94
CA PRO A 281 17.15 19.28 -5.65
C PRO A 281 15.85 20.07 -5.81
N ILE A 282 14.84 19.67 -5.03
CA ILE A 282 13.61 20.46 -4.93
C ILE A 282 13.99 21.88 -4.47
N ASP A 283 13.30 22.90 -4.96
CA ASP A 283 13.55 24.27 -4.49
C ASP A 283 13.58 24.34 -2.94
N LYS A 284 14.52 25.12 -2.39
CA LYS A 284 14.81 25.23 -0.94
C LYS A 284 15.38 23.95 -0.30
N ASN A 285 15.83 22.99 -1.10
CA ASN A 285 16.68 21.86 -0.73
C ASN A 285 18.03 21.97 -1.48
N GLU A 286 19.10 21.40 -0.92
CA GLU A 286 20.46 21.53 -1.46
C GLU A 286 21.13 20.16 -1.69
N SER A 287 20.78 19.17 -0.88
CA SER A 287 21.36 17.83 -0.91
C SER A 287 20.95 16.98 -2.12
N TYR A 288 21.92 16.21 -2.64
CA TYR A 288 21.73 15.15 -3.63
C TYR A 288 21.67 13.74 -2.98
N ASP A 289 21.66 13.64 -1.65
CA ASP A 289 21.60 12.37 -0.90
C ASP A 289 20.18 11.83 -0.82
N TYR A 290 19.56 11.65 -1.99
CA TYR A 290 18.17 11.22 -2.08
C TYR A 290 17.99 9.82 -1.46
N TRP A 291 17.04 9.73 -0.53
CA TRP A 291 16.68 8.49 0.14
C TRP A 291 15.17 8.23 0.16
N THR A 292 14.39 9.30 0.16
CA THR A 292 12.93 9.28 0.22
C THR A 292 12.31 10.06 -0.94
N VAL A 293 10.98 10.15 -0.96
CA VAL A 293 10.21 10.84 -1.98
C VAL A 293 9.26 11.81 -1.28
N CYS A 294 9.25 13.07 -1.71
CA CYS A 294 8.31 14.08 -1.21
C CYS A 294 6.86 13.61 -1.45
N LYS A 295 6.08 13.44 -0.37
CA LYS A 295 4.71 12.91 -0.44
C LYS A 295 3.76 13.79 -1.27
N ALA A 296 4.00 15.09 -1.29
CA ALA A 296 3.19 16.05 -2.04
C ALA A 296 3.61 16.15 -3.52
N LEU A 297 4.92 16.19 -3.79
CA LEU A 297 5.45 16.47 -5.14
C LEU A 297 5.81 15.21 -5.93
N GLY A 298 6.00 14.07 -5.26
CA GLY A 298 6.44 12.83 -5.91
C GLY A 298 7.89 12.83 -6.40
N LYS A 299 8.69 13.84 -6.01
CA LYS A 299 10.11 14.00 -6.38
C LYS A 299 11.06 13.44 -5.32
N PRO A 300 12.26 12.97 -5.68
CA PRO A 300 13.29 12.53 -4.74
C PRO A 300 13.64 13.61 -3.72
N LEU A 301 13.96 13.19 -2.50
CA LEU A 301 14.20 14.08 -1.36
C LEU A 301 15.18 13.43 -0.37
N ASP A 302 16.06 14.23 0.19
CA ASP A 302 16.87 13.86 1.34
C ASP A 302 16.02 14.00 2.63
N SER A 303 15.94 12.93 3.41
CA SER A 303 15.22 12.92 4.68
C SER A 303 15.77 13.91 5.72
N HIS A 304 17.05 14.26 5.67
CA HIS A 304 17.67 15.20 6.62
C HIS A 304 17.16 16.63 6.42
N GLU A 305 16.88 17.02 5.17
CA GLU A 305 16.39 18.35 4.86
C GLU A 305 14.86 18.46 4.91
N ALA A 306 14.16 17.32 4.93
CA ALA A 306 12.72 17.19 4.88
C ALA A 306 12.01 17.26 6.25
N PHE A 307 10.68 17.21 6.22
CA PHE A 307 9.83 17.08 7.41
C PHE A 307 9.02 15.80 7.37
N LYS A 308 9.00 15.07 8.48
CA LYS A 308 8.18 13.89 8.67
C LYS A 308 6.71 14.26 8.52
N VAL A 309 6.00 13.44 7.76
CA VAL A 309 4.55 13.51 7.64
C VAL A 309 3.94 12.72 8.78
N TYR A 310 2.94 13.31 9.43
CA TYR A 310 2.12 12.61 10.40
C TYR A 310 1.43 11.41 9.76
N THR A 311 1.61 10.27 10.39
CA THR A 311 0.89 9.04 10.06
C THR A 311 0.14 8.60 11.31
N ARG A 312 -0.94 7.83 11.15
CA ARG A 312 -1.82 7.47 12.26
C ARG A 312 -1.16 6.56 13.29
N SER A 313 -0.20 5.78 12.83
CA SER A 313 0.59 4.88 13.65
C SER A 313 2.05 5.21 13.39
N GLU A 314 2.82 5.37 14.47
CA GLU A 314 4.27 5.52 14.34
C GLU A 314 4.84 4.35 13.53
N PRO A 315 5.75 4.61 12.58
CA PRO A 315 6.45 3.56 11.88
C PRO A 315 7.13 2.61 12.88
N LYS A 316 6.96 1.31 12.65
CA LYS A 316 7.67 0.28 13.41
C LYS A 316 9.19 0.40 13.14
N PRO A 317 10.05 -0.21 13.97
CA PRO A 317 11.52 -0.06 13.83
C PRO A 317 12.11 -0.44 12.46
N TRP A 318 11.44 -1.30 11.68
CA TRP A 318 11.82 -1.68 10.32
C TRP A 318 11.12 -0.86 9.23
N GLN A 319 10.32 0.13 9.62
CA GLN A 319 9.57 1.00 8.73
C GLN A 319 10.13 2.42 8.78
N GLU A 320 9.85 3.18 7.74
CA GLU A 320 10.29 4.56 7.58
C GLU A 320 9.12 5.52 7.61
N TYR A 321 9.39 6.74 8.10
CA TYR A 321 8.47 7.86 7.95
C TYR A 321 8.28 8.24 6.48
N GLU A 322 7.11 8.77 6.16
CA GLU A 322 6.93 9.56 4.95
C GLU A 322 7.41 11.00 5.18
N TYR A 323 7.83 11.68 4.12
CA TYR A 323 8.42 13.01 4.20
C TYR A 323 7.78 14.00 3.23
N ILE A 324 7.86 15.28 3.56
CA ILE A 324 7.46 16.41 2.71
C ILE A 324 8.56 17.47 2.69
N SER A 325 8.75 18.11 1.52
CA SER A 325 9.75 19.17 1.35
C SER A 325 9.26 20.52 1.85
N LEU A 326 10.20 21.42 2.16
CA LEU A 326 9.88 22.79 2.58
C LEU A 326 9.12 23.56 1.50
N HIS A 327 9.57 23.47 0.25
CA HIS A 327 8.90 24.12 -0.87
C HIS A 327 7.44 23.68 -1.01
N ALA A 328 7.15 22.38 -0.91
CA ALA A 328 5.77 21.92 -0.99
C ALA A 328 4.86 22.53 0.08
N LEU A 329 5.38 22.73 1.29
CA LEU A 329 4.67 23.34 2.41
C LEU A 329 4.46 24.84 2.22
N LEU A 330 5.47 25.56 1.71
CA LEU A 330 5.39 27.01 1.50
C LEU A 330 4.48 27.38 0.32
N GLU A 331 4.52 26.60 -0.75
CA GLU A 331 3.66 26.81 -1.94
C GLU A 331 2.25 26.23 -1.76
N GLU A 332 1.92 25.69 -0.58
CA GLU A 332 0.64 25.06 -0.28
C GLU A 332 0.17 24.09 -1.38
N SER A 333 1.07 23.19 -1.81
CA SER A 333 0.81 22.26 -2.92
C SER A 333 -0.61 21.64 -2.80
N PRO A 334 -1.44 21.64 -3.87
CA PRO A 334 -2.83 21.16 -3.79
C PRO A 334 -2.96 19.75 -3.22
N THR A 335 -1.94 18.91 -3.43
CA THR A 335 -1.86 17.55 -2.90
C THR A 335 -1.89 17.50 -1.37
N ILE A 336 -1.39 18.53 -0.68
CA ILE A 336 -1.43 18.63 0.79
C ILE A 336 -2.88 18.62 1.27
N GLN A 337 -3.73 19.47 0.70
CA GLN A 337 -5.14 19.53 1.05
C GLN A 337 -5.87 18.24 0.63
N GLN A 338 -5.66 17.80 -0.61
CA GLN A 338 -6.31 16.59 -1.16
C GLN A 338 -6.02 15.32 -0.36
N LYS A 339 -4.79 15.17 0.16
CA LYS A 339 -4.37 13.99 0.92
C LYS A 339 -4.32 14.23 2.43
N ASN A 340 -4.78 15.40 2.90
CA ASN A 340 -4.73 15.82 4.30
C ASN A 340 -3.33 15.61 4.92
N ILE A 341 -2.28 16.06 4.22
CA ILE A 341 -0.90 15.92 4.65
C ILE A 341 -0.64 16.91 5.79
N THR A 342 -0.22 16.39 6.94
CA THR A 342 0.13 17.19 8.12
C THR A 342 1.55 16.90 8.57
N ILE A 343 2.26 17.90 9.07
CA ILE A 343 3.62 17.74 9.60
C ILE A 343 3.53 16.98 10.93
N HIS A 344 4.40 16.00 11.10
CA HIS A 344 4.53 15.25 12.33
C HIS A 344 4.90 16.19 13.50
N PRO A 345 4.32 16.02 14.71
CA PRO A 345 4.59 16.90 15.84
C PRO A 345 6.09 17.14 16.14
N ILE A 346 6.91 16.10 16.00
CA ILE A 346 8.36 16.16 16.26
C ILE A 346 9.11 17.17 15.36
N ASP A 347 8.59 17.44 14.16
CA ASP A 347 9.25 18.29 13.17
C ASP A 347 8.62 19.69 13.10
N LYS A 348 7.62 20.00 13.94
CA LYS A 348 6.95 21.31 13.95
C LYS A 348 7.90 22.45 14.28
N GLU A 349 8.77 22.28 15.25
CA GLU A 349 9.77 23.31 15.62
C GLU A 349 10.78 23.53 14.48
N LYS A 350 11.33 22.44 13.94
CA LYS A 350 12.20 22.45 12.75
C LYS A 350 11.54 23.23 11.61
N TYR A 351 10.26 22.98 11.35
CA TYR A 351 9.51 23.67 10.30
C TYR A 351 9.35 25.17 10.58
N THR A 352 8.94 25.56 11.79
CA THR A 352 8.80 26.97 12.17
C THR A 352 10.10 27.73 11.97
N LEU A 353 11.23 27.17 12.41
CA LEU A 353 12.55 27.78 12.26
C LEU A 353 12.95 27.95 10.78
N LYS A 354 12.79 26.91 9.97
CA LYS A 354 13.09 26.98 8.53
C LYS A 354 12.17 27.96 7.80
N ARG A 355 10.86 27.95 8.09
CA ARG A 355 9.88 28.86 7.47
C ARG A 355 10.22 30.33 7.76
N ALA A 356 10.67 30.66 8.97
CA ALA A 356 11.00 32.03 9.34
C ALA A 356 12.12 32.64 8.47
N MET A 357 12.98 31.82 7.86
CA MET A 357 14.03 32.29 6.95
C MET A 357 13.47 32.83 5.62
N TYR A 358 12.23 32.46 5.25
CA TYR A 358 11.59 32.82 3.98
C TYR A 358 10.42 33.80 4.13
N ASN A 359 10.11 34.22 5.36
CA ASN A 359 9.11 35.26 5.66
C ASN A 359 9.74 36.66 5.78
N LYS A 360 10.97 36.85 5.28
CA LYS A 360 11.62 38.15 5.11
C LYS A 360 11.47 38.59 3.66
#